data_AF-A0A4R6UW87-F1
#
_entry.id   AF-A0A4R6UW87-F1
#
_cell.length_a   1.000
_cell.length_b   1.000
_cell.length_c   1.000
_cell.angle_alpha   90.00
_cell.angle_beta   90.00
_cell.angle_gamma   90.00
#
_symmetry.space_group_name_H-M   'P 1'
#
loop_
_entity.id
_entity.type
_entity.pdbx_description
1 polymer ?
#
loop_
_entity_poly.entity_id
_entity_poly.type
_entity_poly.pdbx_seq_one_letter_code
_entity_poly.pdbx_strand_id
1 'polypeptide(L)'
;MTAAVSLAGGAVDAHVLAAEQAAGLTGLRVGHGYVVQLLLAAPHTVGEIARRLGVTQQAASKTVGELVTRGYVARTDDPDGDRRRHPLALTDAGHRAVATARAARADLEDRLTDRVGADDVAAARRVLAALLDELGLGGPVAERRVPPPADRF
;
A
#
# COMPACT_ATOMS: atom_id res chain seq x y z
N MET A 1 13.27 10.25 18.69
CA MET A 1 12.04 10.41 17.88
C MET A 1 12.11 9.62 16.58
N THR A 2 13.07 9.88 15.68
CA THR A 2 13.20 9.18 14.38
C THR A 2 13.26 7.66 14.49
N ALA A 3 14.07 7.11 15.42
CA ALA A 3 14.13 5.66 15.65
C ALA A 3 12.78 5.06 16.11
N ALA A 4 12.02 5.78 16.94
CA ALA A 4 10.70 5.35 17.40
C ALA A 4 9.68 5.33 16.24
N VAL A 5 9.75 6.31 15.33
CA VAL A 5 8.90 6.36 14.13
C VAL A 5 9.19 5.16 13.22
N SER A 6 10.47 4.86 12.94
CA SER A 6 10.83 3.71 12.09
C SER A 6 10.39 2.37 12.69
N LEU A 7 10.61 2.17 13.99
CA LEU A 7 10.17 0.96 14.70
C LEU A 7 8.65 0.83 14.73
N ALA A 8 7.94 1.92 15.03
CA ALA A 8 6.48 1.93 15.03
C ALA A 8 5.92 1.63 13.64
N GLY A 9 6.46 2.26 12.58
CA GLY A 9 6.05 1.99 11.20
C GLY A 9 6.22 0.52 10.81
N GLY A 10 7.39 -0.07 11.10
CA GLY A 10 7.64 -1.49 10.84
C GLY A 10 6.72 -2.42 11.64
N ALA A 11 6.42 -2.08 12.90
CA ALA A 11 5.50 -2.86 13.73
C ALA A 11 4.06 -2.79 13.22
N VAL A 12 3.61 -1.62 12.75
CA VAL A 12 2.28 -1.45 12.13
C VAL A 12 2.19 -2.24 10.83
N ASP A 13 3.22 -2.18 9.97
CA ASP A 13 3.30 -2.96 8.74
C ASP A 13 3.19 -4.48 9.04
N ALA A 14 3.94 -4.97 10.02
CA ALA A 14 3.91 -6.36 10.44
C ALA A 14 2.54 -6.78 11.00
N HIS A 15 1.90 -5.91 11.79
CA HIS A 15 0.56 -6.16 12.32
C HIS A 15 -0.47 -6.32 11.19
N VAL A 16 -0.41 -5.47 10.17
CA VAL A 16 -1.30 -5.55 9.01
C VAL A 16 -1.08 -6.82 8.21
N LEU A 17 0.18 -7.17 7.91
CA LEU A 17 0.49 -8.41 7.19
C LEU A 17 0.05 -9.65 7.96
N ALA A 18 0.18 -9.65 9.30
CA ALA A 18 -0.30 -10.74 10.14
C ALA A 18 -1.83 -10.90 10.07
N ALA A 19 -2.58 -9.79 10.02
CA ALA A 19 -4.03 -9.81 9.85
C ALA A 19 -4.45 -10.37 8.47
N GLU A 20 -3.76 -9.97 7.40
CA GLU A 20 -3.98 -10.53 6.06
C GLU A 20 -3.72 -12.04 6.04
N GLN A 21 -2.60 -12.49 6.61
CA GLN A 21 -2.27 -13.91 6.72
C GLN A 21 -3.31 -14.69 7.53
N ALA A 22 -3.78 -14.15 8.66
CA ALA A 22 -4.83 -14.77 9.48
C ALA A 22 -6.17 -14.91 8.72
N ALA A 23 -6.45 -14.00 7.78
CA ALA A 23 -7.59 -14.07 6.88
C ALA A 23 -7.38 -15.00 5.66
N GLY A 24 -6.28 -15.75 5.63
CA GLY A 24 -5.91 -16.67 4.55
C GLY A 24 -5.31 -15.98 3.32
N LEU A 25 -5.00 -14.68 3.40
CA LEU A 25 -4.40 -13.90 2.31
C LEU A 25 -2.87 -13.96 2.46
N THR A 26 -2.27 -15.00 1.89
CA THR A 26 -0.86 -15.32 2.09
C THR A 26 0.06 -14.68 1.04
N GLY A 27 1.34 -14.56 1.38
CA GLY A 27 2.40 -14.18 0.45
C GLY A 27 2.46 -12.70 0.10
N LEU A 28 1.65 -11.86 0.73
CA LEU A 28 1.72 -10.40 0.62
C LEU A 28 2.95 -9.86 1.36
N ARG A 29 3.52 -8.78 0.83
CA ARG A 29 4.64 -8.03 1.40
C ARG A 29 4.30 -6.55 1.41
N VAL A 30 4.96 -5.76 2.26
CA VAL A 30 4.70 -4.30 2.32
C VAL A 30 4.84 -3.63 0.95
N GLY A 31 5.84 -4.01 0.15
CA GLY A 31 6.05 -3.49 -1.20
C GLY A 31 4.88 -3.72 -2.16
N HIS A 32 4.09 -4.77 -1.96
CA HIS A 32 2.90 -5.05 -2.78
C HIS A 32 1.80 -4.01 -2.58
N GLY A 33 1.72 -3.41 -1.39
CA GLY A 33 0.71 -2.41 -1.05
C GLY A 33 0.70 -1.22 -2.01
N TYR A 34 1.87 -0.80 -2.52
CA TYR A 34 1.98 0.34 -3.43
C TYR A 34 1.36 0.08 -4.80
N VAL A 35 1.60 -1.11 -5.37
CA VAL A 35 0.95 -1.53 -6.62
C VAL A 35 -0.56 -1.69 -6.40
N VAL A 36 -0.95 -2.32 -5.29
CA VAL A 36 -2.36 -2.52 -4.93
C VAL A 36 -3.11 -1.18 -4.80
N GLN A 37 -2.51 -0.16 -4.18
CA GLN A 37 -3.15 1.17 -4.06
C GLN A 37 -3.36 1.84 -5.42
N LEU A 38 -2.39 1.73 -6.34
CA LEU A 38 -2.57 2.26 -7.70
C LEU A 38 -3.72 1.55 -8.42
N LEU A 39 -3.74 0.22 -8.37
CA LEU A 39 -4.76 -0.60 -9.02
C LEU A 39 -6.15 -0.48 -8.39
N LEU A 40 -6.24 -0.05 -7.13
CA LEU A 40 -7.51 0.25 -6.48
C LEU A 40 -8.18 1.50 -7.05
N ALA A 41 -7.40 2.47 -7.54
CA ALA A 41 -7.93 3.70 -8.12
C ALA A 41 -8.40 3.49 -9.57
N ALA A 42 -7.64 2.76 -10.38
CA ALA A 42 -7.99 2.41 -11.75
C ALA A 42 -7.09 1.26 -12.27
N PRO A 43 -7.54 0.54 -13.31
CA PRO A 43 -6.67 -0.39 -14.02
C PRO A 43 -5.45 0.31 -14.62
N HIS A 44 -4.29 -0.32 -14.54
CA HIS A 44 -3.03 0.23 -15.07
C HIS A 44 -2.18 -0.84 -15.74
N THR A 45 -1.46 -0.45 -16.78
CA THR A 45 -0.40 -1.27 -17.37
C THR A 45 0.85 -1.27 -16.48
N VAL A 46 1.72 -2.26 -16.65
CA VAL A 46 3.00 -2.32 -15.92
C VAL A 46 3.87 -1.07 -16.13
N GLY A 47 3.88 -0.51 -17.34
CA GLY A 47 4.63 0.71 -17.65
C GLY A 47 4.08 1.94 -16.91
N GLU A 48 2.75 2.05 -16.79
CA GLU A 48 2.12 3.12 -16.02
C GLU A 48 2.37 2.97 -14.53
N ILE A 49 2.33 1.74 -14.01
CA ILE A 49 2.69 1.43 -12.62
C ILE A 49 4.14 1.86 -12.35
N ALA A 50 5.09 1.45 -13.18
CA ALA A 50 6.50 1.81 -13.03
C ALA A 50 6.71 3.33 -12.99
N ARG A 51 6.11 4.05 -13.96
CA ARG A 51 6.20 5.52 -14.04
C ARG A 51 5.60 6.20 -12.82
N ARG A 52 4.44 5.73 -12.32
CA ARG A 52 3.75 6.32 -11.16
C ARG A 52 4.48 6.05 -9.85
N LEU A 53 5.14 4.91 -9.73
CA LEU A 53 5.93 4.54 -8.55
C LEU A 53 7.37 5.08 -8.60
N GLY A 54 7.82 5.63 -9.73
CA GLY A 54 9.20 6.09 -9.90
C GLY A 54 10.23 4.96 -9.89
N VAL A 55 9.83 3.74 -10.27
CA VAL A 55 10.69 2.54 -10.29
C VAL A 55 10.93 2.07 -11.72
N THR A 56 11.91 1.18 -11.91
CA THR A 56 12.14 0.57 -13.23
C THR A 56 10.97 -0.32 -13.64
N GLN A 57 10.76 -0.46 -14.96
CA GLN A 57 9.73 -1.38 -15.47
C GLN A 57 9.99 -2.82 -15.03
N GLN A 58 11.25 -3.23 -14.89
CA GLN A 58 11.62 -4.57 -14.40
C GLN A 58 11.20 -4.76 -12.93
N ALA A 59 11.45 -3.79 -12.06
CA ALA A 59 11.03 -3.83 -10.65
C ALA A 59 9.50 -3.89 -10.50
N ALA A 60 8.78 -3.06 -11.28
CA ALA A 60 7.32 -3.12 -11.35
C ALA A 60 6.83 -4.47 -11.87
N SER A 61 7.45 -5.01 -12.93
CA SER A 61 7.07 -6.30 -13.53
C SER A 61 7.23 -7.45 -12.56
N LYS A 62 8.31 -7.47 -11.78
CA LYS A 62 8.55 -8.48 -10.73
C LYS A 62 7.43 -8.45 -9.68
N THR A 63 7.12 -7.26 -9.17
CA THR A 63 6.08 -7.08 -8.15
C THR A 63 4.69 -7.46 -8.66
N VAL A 64 4.34 -7.01 -9.87
CA VAL A 64 3.07 -7.38 -10.52
C VAL A 64 3.02 -8.88 -10.76
N GLY A 65 4.09 -9.50 -11.26
CA GLY A 65 4.15 -10.94 -11.49
C GLY A 65 3.92 -11.74 -10.21
N GLU A 66 4.49 -11.30 -9.09
CA GLU A 66 4.24 -11.90 -7.77
C GLU A 66 2.77 -11.81 -7.35
N LEU A 67 2.13 -10.65 -7.55
CA LEU A 67 0.71 -10.41 -7.24
C LEU A 67 -0.23 -11.20 -8.14
N VAL A 68 0.09 -11.32 -9.43
CA VAL A 68 -0.66 -12.12 -10.40
C VAL A 68 -0.56 -13.60 -10.08
N THR A 69 0.64 -14.09 -9.79
CA THR A 69 0.88 -15.50 -9.41
C THR A 69 0.10 -15.89 -8.17
N ARG A 70 -0.10 -14.96 -7.23
CA ARG A 70 -0.86 -15.15 -5.99
C ARG A 70 -2.37 -14.90 -6.16
N GLY A 71 -2.80 -14.47 -7.34
CA GLY A 71 -4.21 -14.24 -7.65
C GLY A 71 -4.81 -12.95 -7.07
N TYR A 72 -4.00 -12.00 -6.61
CA TYR A 72 -4.48 -10.69 -6.11
C TYR A 72 -4.70 -9.66 -7.23
N VAL A 73 -4.03 -9.85 -8.36
CA VAL A 73 -4.09 -9.00 -9.54
C VAL A 73 -4.33 -9.88 -10.76
N ALA A 74 -5.14 -9.41 -11.71
CA ALA A 74 -5.36 -10.08 -12.97
C ALA A 74 -5.26 -9.09 -14.13
N ARG A 75 -4.97 -9.62 -15.33
CA ARG A 75 -5.10 -8.85 -16.57
C ARG A 75 -6.58 -8.63 -16.87
N THR A 76 -6.91 -7.45 -17.39
CA THR A 76 -8.26 -7.14 -17.87
C THR A 76 -8.21 -6.78 -19.34
N ASP A 77 -9.38 -6.74 -19.97
CA ASP A 77 -9.50 -6.13 -21.29
C ASP A 77 -9.29 -4.61 -21.20
N ASP A 78 -8.78 -4.03 -22.29
CA ASP A 78 -8.65 -2.58 -22.40
C ASP A 78 -10.02 -1.96 -22.69
N PRO A 79 -10.53 -1.06 -21.83
CA PRO A 79 -11.79 -0.36 -22.07
C PRO A 79 -11.79 0.44 -23.40
N ASP A 80 -10.62 0.87 -23.89
CA ASP A 80 -10.49 1.59 -25.16
C ASP A 80 -10.34 0.65 -26.38
N GLY A 81 -10.28 -0.67 -26.15
CA GLY A 81 -10.18 -1.69 -27.19
C GLY A 81 -8.79 -1.88 -27.81
N ASP A 82 -7.74 -1.20 -27.35
CA ASP A 82 -6.37 -1.42 -27.83
C ASP A 82 -5.82 -2.75 -27.26
N ARG A 83 -5.87 -3.80 -28.07
CA ARG A 83 -5.38 -5.15 -27.72
C ARG A 83 -3.89 -5.21 -27.37
N ARG A 84 -3.11 -4.16 -27.67
CA ARG A 84 -1.68 -4.07 -27.31
C ARG A 84 -1.47 -3.58 -25.89
N ARG A 85 -2.48 -2.96 -25.28
CA ARG A 85 -2.47 -2.62 -23.86
C ARG A 85 -2.94 -3.84 -23.07
N HIS A 86 -2.24 -4.08 -21.98
CA HIS A 86 -2.56 -5.16 -21.04
C HIS A 86 -2.74 -4.54 -19.65
N PRO A 87 -3.87 -3.86 -19.41
CA PRO A 87 -4.17 -3.33 -18.10
C PRO A 87 -4.33 -4.46 -17.09
N LEU A 88 -4.01 -4.12 -15.85
CA LEU A 88 -4.14 -4.98 -14.69
C LEU A 88 -5.16 -4.36 -13.75
N ALA A 89 -5.91 -5.18 -13.04
CA ALA A 89 -6.81 -4.75 -11.98
C ALA A 89 -6.73 -5.70 -10.79
N LEU A 90 -7.23 -5.25 -9.64
CA LEU A 90 -7.40 -6.12 -8.48
C LEU A 90 -8.46 -7.18 -8.77
N THR A 91 -8.21 -8.39 -8.29
CA THR A 91 -9.23 -9.44 -8.20
C THR A 91 -10.07 -9.26 -6.95
N ASP A 92 -11.11 -10.08 -6.77
CA ASP A 92 -11.85 -10.15 -5.50
C ASP A 92 -10.94 -10.43 -4.31
N ALA A 93 -9.92 -11.29 -4.47
CA ALA A 93 -8.92 -11.54 -3.44
C ALA A 93 -8.07 -10.29 -3.16
N GLY A 94 -7.70 -9.53 -4.20
CA GLY A 94 -7.00 -8.26 -4.05
C GLY A 94 -7.83 -7.21 -3.29
N HIS A 95 -9.12 -7.10 -3.61
CA HIS A 95 -10.05 -6.23 -2.88
C HIS A 95 -10.25 -6.67 -1.43
N ARG A 96 -10.35 -7.98 -1.17
CA ARG A 96 -10.38 -8.52 0.18
C ARG A 96 -9.11 -8.19 0.97
N ALA A 97 -7.93 -8.26 0.36
CA ALA A 97 -6.69 -7.86 1.02
C ALA A 97 -6.71 -6.38 1.43
N VAL A 98 -7.14 -5.49 0.53
CA VAL A 98 -7.32 -4.07 0.86
C VAL A 98 -8.29 -3.88 2.03
N ALA A 99 -9.43 -4.58 2.03
CA ALA A 99 -10.42 -4.47 3.09
C ALA A 99 -9.86 -4.95 4.44
N THR A 100 -9.20 -6.11 4.47
CA THR A 100 -8.56 -6.66 5.67
C THR A 100 -7.49 -5.72 6.22
N ALA A 101 -6.64 -5.18 5.33
CA ALA A 101 -5.58 -4.26 5.72
C ALA A 101 -6.10 -2.92 6.26
N ARG A 102 -7.26 -2.45 5.76
CA ARG A 102 -7.94 -1.25 6.29
C ARG A 102 -8.57 -1.53 7.65
N ALA A 103 -9.25 -2.66 7.79
CA ALA A 103 -9.86 -3.07 9.06
C ALA A 103 -8.82 -3.21 10.17
N ALA A 104 -7.69 -3.88 9.90
CA ALA A 104 -6.61 -4.02 10.88
C ALA A 104 -6.01 -2.69 11.34
N ARG A 105 -5.88 -1.71 10.43
CA ARG A 105 -5.40 -0.37 10.78
C ARG A 105 -6.43 0.41 11.60
N ALA A 106 -7.71 0.32 11.25
CA ALA A 106 -8.78 0.99 11.98
C ALA A 106 -8.89 0.45 13.42
N ASP A 107 -8.92 -0.87 13.58
CA ASP A 107 -8.95 -1.55 14.88
C ASP A 107 -7.69 -1.22 15.73
N LEU A 108 -6.52 -1.08 15.11
CA LEU A 108 -5.32 -0.62 15.81
C LEU A 108 -5.44 0.84 16.28
N GLU A 109 -5.96 1.74 15.44
CA GLU A 109 -6.19 3.15 15.77
C GLU A 109 -7.21 3.29 16.91
N ASP A 110 -8.30 2.51 16.87
CA ASP A 110 -9.35 2.52 17.90
C ASP A 110 -8.75 2.09 19.25
N ARG A 111 -8.03 0.95 19.30
CA ARG A 111 -7.35 0.50 20.53
C ARG A 111 -6.29 1.49 21.03
N LEU A 112 -5.62 2.20 20.13
CA LEU A 112 -4.65 3.22 20.51
C LEU A 112 -5.38 4.41 21.15
N THR A 113 -6.44 4.89 20.51
CA THR A 113 -7.32 5.95 21.00
C THR A 113 -7.90 5.63 22.37
N ASP A 114 -8.39 4.41 22.58
CA ASP A 114 -8.91 3.96 23.87
C ASP A 114 -7.85 3.99 24.99
N ARG A 115 -6.59 3.74 24.63
CA ARG A 115 -5.49 3.62 25.60
C ARG A 115 -4.86 4.96 25.98
N VAL A 116 -4.77 5.90 25.05
CA VAL A 116 -4.05 7.18 25.27
C VAL A 116 -4.94 8.43 25.13
N GLY A 117 -6.17 8.26 24.64
CA GLY A 117 -7.10 9.37 24.39
C GLY A 117 -6.94 9.97 23.00
N ALA A 118 -8.04 10.56 22.49
CA ALA A 118 -8.11 11.12 21.15
C ALA A 118 -7.19 12.34 20.94
N ASP A 119 -6.98 13.16 21.99
CA ASP A 119 -6.13 14.36 21.90
C ASP A 119 -4.66 14.02 21.66
N ASP A 120 -4.16 12.97 22.34
CA ASP A 120 -2.79 12.48 22.15
C ASP A 120 -2.59 11.86 20.78
N VAL A 121 -3.58 11.10 20.27
CA VAL A 121 -3.55 10.56 18.90
C VAL A 121 -3.54 11.71 17.88
N ALA A 122 -4.36 12.74 18.08
CA ALA A 122 -4.39 13.91 17.21
C ALA A 122 -3.06 14.69 17.25
N ALA A 123 -2.44 14.83 18.42
CA ALA A 123 -1.12 15.43 18.56
C ALA A 123 -0.04 14.63 17.82
N ALA A 124 -0.01 13.31 17.98
CA ALA A 124 0.91 12.43 17.27
C ALA A 124 0.73 12.54 15.75
N ARG A 125 -0.51 12.55 15.26
CA ARG A 125 -0.82 12.71 13.83
C ARG A 125 -0.28 14.01 13.26
N ARG A 126 -0.41 15.13 13.99
CA ARG A 126 0.16 16.43 13.58
C ARG A 126 1.68 16.38 13.48
N VAL A 127 2.35 15.78 14.46
CA VAL A 127 3.82 15.64 14.46
C VAL A 127 4.30 14.76 13.30
N LEU A 128 3.63 13.63 13.06
CA LEU A 128 3.97 12.74 11.94
C LEU A 128 3.72 13.40 10.58
N ALA A 129 2.64 14.17 10.42
CA ALA A 129 2.38 14.94 9.21
C ALA A 129 3.48 15.97 8.95
N ALA A 130 3.87 16.76 9.97
CA ALA A 130 4.96 17.73 9.84
C ALA A 130 6.30 17.05 9.50
N LEU A 131 6.57 15.86 10.06
CA LEU A 131 7.75 15.06 9.70
C LEU A 131 7.72 14.63 8.22
N LEU A 132 6.56 14.22 7.72
CA LEU A 132 6.40 13.84 6.31
C LEU A 132 6.58 15.05 5.38
N ASP A 133 6.05 16.21 5.77
CA ASP A 133 6.25 17.48 5.04
C ASP A 133 7.73 17.86 4.96
N GLU A 134 8.47 17.78 6.08
CA GLU A 134 9.91 18.04 6.15
C GLU A 134 10.72 17.11 5.23
N LEU A 135 10.28 15.86 5.09
CA LEU A 135 10.91 14.88 4.18
C LEU A 135 10.47 15.04 2.72
N GLY A 136 9.64 16.04 2.40
CA GLY A 136 9.08 16.24 1.06
C GLY A 136 8.01 15.20 0.66
N LEU A 137 7.51 14.43 1.63
CA LEU A 137 6.50 13.38 1.47
C LEU A 137 5.07 13.86 1.76
N GLY A 138 4.90 15.11 2.20
CA GLY A 138 3.61 15.74 2.54
C GLY A 138 2.54 15.72 1.44
N GLY A 139 2.90 16.21 0.25
CA GLY A 139 2.02 16.16 -0.94
C GLY A 139 1.65 14.73 -1.36
N PRO A 140 2.61 13.80 -1.40
CA PRO A 140 2.33 12.38 -1.60
C PRO A 140 1.45 11.73 -0.52
N VAL A 141 1.40 12.21 0.72
CA VAL A 141 0.57 11.59 1.78
C VAL A 141 -0.90 12.01 1.63
N ALA A 142 -1.17 13.26 1.23
CA ALA A 142 -2.52 13.72 0.90
C ALA A 142 -3.08 13.04 -0.37
N GLU A 143 -2.21 12.71 -1.34
CA GLU A 143 -2.55 11.94 -2.54
C GLU A 143 -2.33 10.43 -2.41
N ARG A 144 -1.90 9.93 -1.23
CA ARG A 144 -1.49 8.52 -0.97
C ARG A 144 -0.46 7.93 -1.95
N ARG A 145 0.45 8.74 -2.48
CA ARG A 145 1.57 8.39 -3.34
C ARG A 145 2.92 8.33 -2.61
N VAL A 146 2.98 7.81 -1.38
CA VAL A 146 4.29 7.62 -0.75
C VAL A 146 5.11 6.68 -1.65
N PRO A 147 6.28 7.10 -2.15
CA PRO A 147 7.13 6.21 -2.91
C PRO A 147 7.52 5.06 -2.00
N PRO A 148 7.53 3.85 -2.54
CA PRO A 148 7.89 2.71 -1.75
C PRO A 148 9.37 2.78 -1.34
N PRO A 149 9.76 2.26 -0.16
CA PRO A 149 11.15 2.30 0.28
C PRO A 149 12.06 1.64 -0.77
N ALA A 150 13.20 2.27 -1.07
CA ALA A 150 14.09 1.86 -2.16
C ALA A 150 14.62 0.42 -2.02
N ASP A 151 14.54 -0.16 -0.82
CA ASP A 151 14.99 -1.52 -0.47
C ASP A 151 13.91 -2.61 -0.60
N ARG A 152 12.69 -2.27 -1.03
CA ARG A 152 11.52 -3.19 -0.98
C ARG A 152 11.01 -3.71 -2.33
N PHE A 153 11.75 -3.58 -3.44
CA PHE A 153 11.45 -4.18 -4.77
C PHE A 153 12.45 -5.22 -5.25
#